data_AF-A0A1I1ZWN8-F1
#
_entry.id   AF-A0A1I1ZWN8-F1
#
_cell.length_a   1.000
_cell.length_b   1.000
_cell.length_c   1.000
_cell.angle_alpha   90.00
_cell.angle_beta   90.00
_cell.angle_gamma   90.00
#
_symmetry.space_group_name_H-M   'P 1'
#
loop_
_entity.id
_entity.type
_entity.pdbx_description
1 polymer ?
#
loop_
_entity_poly.entity_id
_entity_poly.type
_entity_poly.pdbx_seq_one_letter_code
_entity_poly.pdbx_strand_id
1 'polypeptide(L)' 'MPDYTIVHTIFGDSIIRNSDGACIPICPGNRDYDEYLEWVAAGGVPDEIDNT' A
#
# COMPACT_ATOMS: atom_id res chain seq x y z
N MET A 1 5.01 -13.77 -0.53
CA MET A 1 5.29 -12.43 0.01
C MET A 1 4.21 -11.53 -0.58
N PRO A 2 3.54 -10.69 0.21
CA PRO A 2 2.50 -9.83 -0.33
C PRO A 2 3.11 -8.79 -1.29
N ASP A 3 2.30 -8.32 -2.23
CA ASP A 3 2.76 -7.35 -3.24
C ASP A 3 2.87 -5.93 -2.67
N TYR A 4 2.22 -5.69 -1.53
CA TYR A 4 2.16 -4.39 -0.86
C TYR A 4 2.37 -4.50 0.65
N THR A 5 2.85 -3.40 1.24
CA THR A 5 2.98 -3.20 2.69
C THR A 5 2.33 -1.88 3.08
N ILE A 6 1.49 -1.87 4.10
CA ILE A 6 1.00 -0.64 4.73
C ILE A 6 1.98 -0.24 5.83
N VAL A 7 2.41 1.01 5.82
CA VAL A 7 3.27 1.59 6.86
C VAL A 7 2.47 2.65 7.61
N HIS A 8 2.23 2.41 8.89
CA HIS A 8 1.59 3.34 9.79
C HIS A 8 2.65 4.25 10.42
N THR A 9 2.44 5.56 10.34
CA THR A 9 3.32 6.56 10.94
C THR A 9 2.51 7.61 11.67
N ILE A 10 3.17 8.42 12.50
CA ILE A 10 2.55 9.58 13.15
C ILE A 10 2.04 10.65 12.16
N PHE A 11 2.44 10.59 10.89
CA PHE A 11 2.02 11.50 9.83
C PHE A 11 0.91 10.91 8.93
N GLY A 12 0.46 9.69 9.22
CA GLY A 12 -0.54 8.95 8.44
C GLY A 12 0.02 7.69 7.79
N ASP A 13 -0.87 6.97 7.10
CA ASP A 13 -0.58 5.70 6.46
C ASP A 13 0.00 5.90 5.05
N SER A 14 0.89 5.00 4.65
CA SER A 14 1.44 4.94 3.29
C SER A 14 1.49 3.51 2.79
N ILE A 15 1.33 3.31 1.48
CA ILE A 15 1.38 1.99 0.85
C ILE A 15 2.73 1.87 0.14
N ILE A 16 3.47 0.79 0.38
CA ILE A 16 4.71 0.48 -0.33
C ILE A 16 4.45 -0.69 -1.27
N ARG A 17 4.75 -0.52 -2.56
CA ARG A 17 4.77 -1.64 -3.52
C ARG A 17 6.10 -2.38 -3.40
N ASN A 18 6.06 -3.66 -3.07
CA ASN A 18 7.24 -4.43 -2.70
C ASN A 18 8.14 -4.78 -3.90
N SER A 19 7.60 -4.76 -5.13
CA SER A 19 8.35 -5.09 -6.35
C SER A 19 9.40 -4.04 -6.72
N ASP A 20 9.14 -2.76 -6.43
CA ASP A 20 10.00 -1.64 -6.79
C ASP A 20 10.24 -0.61 -5.66
N GLY A 21 9.64 -0.82 -4.49
CA GLY A 21 9.77 0.06 -3.34
C GLY A 21 9.06 1.40 -3.48
N ALA A 22 8.16 1.55 -4.46
CA ALA A 22 7.42 2.79 -4.66
C ALA A 22 6.53 3.09 -3.44
N CYS A 23 6.65 4.30 -2.90
CA CYS A 23 5.72 4.82 -1.90
C CYS A 23 4.50 5.42 -2.61
N ILE A 24 3.38 4.75 -2.48
CA ILE A 24 2.11 5.04 -3.15
C ILE A 24 1.24 5.87 -2.20
N PRO A 25 0.90 7.12 -2.56
CA PRO A 25 -0.01 7.93 -1.77
C PRO A 25 -1.44 7.40 -1.89
N ILE A 26 -2.17 7.38 -0.77
CA ILE A 26 -3.59 7.03 -0.71
C ILE A 26 -4.41 8.19 -1.31
N CYS A 27 -4.51 8.24 -2.63
CA CYS A 27 -5.11 9.34 -3.37
C CYS A 27 -6.00 8.81 -4.51
N PRO A 28 -7.32 9.11 -4.52
CA PRO A 28 -8.22 8.70 -5.59
C PRO A 28 -7.73 9.17 -6.97
N GLY A 29 -7.71 8.27 -7.95
CA GLY A 29 -7.22 8.54 -9.30
C GLY A 29 -5.69 8.48 -9.46
N ASN A 30 -4.95 8.14 -8.40
CA ASN A 30 -3.59 7.65 -8.54
C ASN A 30 -3.65 6.21 -9.05
N ARG A 31 -3.05 5.98 -10.23
CA ARG A 31 -3.05 4.66 -10.88
C ARG A 31 -2.48 3.54 -10.01
N ASP A 32 -1.39 3.78 -9.28
CA ASP A 32 -0.77 2.75 -8.43
C ASP A 32 -1.62 2.45 -7.19
N TYR A 33 -2.38 3.45 -6.68
CA TYR A 33 -3.35 3.24 -5.60
C TYR A 33 -4.58 2.46 -6.09
N ASP A 34 -5.07 2.77 -7.30
CA ASP A 34 -6.16 2.03 -7.92
C ASP A 34 -5.77 0.56 -8.16
N GLU A 35 -4.54 0.29 -8.61
CA GLU A 35 -3.99 -1.07 -8.76
C GLU A 35 -3.92 -1.82 -7.40
N TYR A 36 -3.49 -1.13 -6.34
CA TYR A 36 -3.54 -1.68 -4.98
C TYR A 36 -4.96 -2.06 -4.55
N LEU A 37 -5.95 -1.20 -4.82
CA LEU A 37 -7.36 -1.48 -4.47
C LEU A 37 -7.92 -2.67 -5.24
N GLU A 38 -7.60 -2.78 -6.54
CA GLU A 38 -7.98 -3.93 -7.36
C GLU A 38 -7.38 -5.24 -6.83
N TRP A 39 -6.12 -5.20 -6.41
CA TRP A 39 -5.44 -6.33 -5.80
C TRP A 39 -6.08 -6.74 -4.46
N VAL A 40 -6.40 -5.80 -3.58
CA VAL A 40 -7.13 -6.07 -2.33
C VAL A 40 -8.51 -6.69 -2.63
N ALA A 41 -9.24 -6.15 -3.61
CA ALA A 41 -10.54 -6.68 -4.03
C ALA A 41 -10.45 -8.10 -4.59
N ALA A 42 -9.32 -8.48 -5.19
CA ALA A 42 -9.04 -9.84 -5.64
C ALA A 42 -8.61 -10.80 -4.51
N GLY A 43 -8.57 -10.33 -3.26
CA GLY A 43 -8.18 -11.12 -2.07
C GLY A 43 -6.73 -10.94 -1.65
N GLY A 44 -6.03 -9.94 -2.18
CA GLY A 44 -4.72 -9.52 -1.68
C GLY A 44 -4.79 -9.04 -0.24
N VAL A 45 -3.82 -9.44 0.57
CA VAL A 45 -3.67 -9.02 1.98
C VAL A 45 -2.28 -8.40 2.15
N PRO A 46 -2.17 -7.09 2.37
CA PRO A 46 -0.87 -6.44 2.55
C PRO A 46 -0.25 -6.83 3.89
N ASP A 47 1.07 -6.76 3.99
CA ASP A 47 1.73 -6.75 5.30
C ASP A 47 1.49 -5.38 5.96
N GLU A 48 1.57 -5.33 7.30
CA GLU A 48 1.43 -4.10 8.08
C GLU A 48 2.69 -3.87 8.93
N ILE A 49 3.19 -2.63 8.91
CA ILE A 49 4.31 -2.18 9.74
C ILE A 49 3.85 -0.96 10.54
N ASP A 50 3.99 -1.05 11.86
CA ASP A 50 3.76 0.05 12.77
C ASP A 50 5.09 0.73 13.14
N ASN A 51 5.26 1.98 12.74
CA ASN A 51 6.43 2.82 13.06
C ASN A 51 6.06 3.99 13.99
N THR A 52 5.08 3.78 14.87
CA THR A 52 4.61 4.76 15.88
C THR A 52 5.51 4.89 17.11
#